data_AF-A0A6L9IGE0-F1
#
_entry.id   AF-A0A6L9IGE0-F1
#
_cell.length_a   1.000
_cell.length_b   1.000
_cell.length_c   1.000
_cell.angle_alpha   90.00
_cell.angle_beta   90.00
_cell.angle_gamma   90.00
#
_symmetry.space_group_name_H-M   'P 1'
#
loop_
_entity.id
_entity.type
_entity.pdbx_description
1 polymer ?
#
loop_
_entity_poly.entity_id
_entity_poly.type
_entity_poly.pdbx_seq_one_letter_code
_entity_poly.pdbx_strand_id
1 'polypeptide(L)'
;QMIRRIIFPILLPISTIVILIRALEIFKIIDVIVVTTGGGPGQATESLTMYIFETALTFGNFGYAAAISYVLLVCVIIFATVFLALMRRASRTV
;
A
#
# COMPACT_ATOMS: atom_id res chain seq x y z
N GLN A 1 -12.15 22.57 20.28
CA GLN A 1 -10.79 22.96 20.75
C GLN A 1 -10.03 21.77 21.36
N MET A 2 -10.67 20.92 22.18
CA MET A 2 -10.04 19.77 22.86
C MET A 2 -9.48 18.68 21.92
N ILE A 3 -10.19 18.37 20.83
CA ILE A 3 -9.83 17.30 19.88
C ILE A 3 -8.42 17.49 19.28
N ARG A 4 -8.10 18.72 18.86
CA ARG A 4 -6.84 19.01 18.14
C ARG A 4 -5.62 19.12 19.06
N ARG A 5 -5.80 19.58 20.31
CA ARG A 5 -4.69 19.84 21.24
C ARG A 5 -4.41 18.72 22.23
N ILE A 6 -5.39 17.88 22.53
CA ILE A 6 -5.26 16.83 23.55
C ILE A 6 -5.43 15.46 22.92
N ILE A 7 -6.54 15.23 22.21
CA ILE A 7 -6.86 13.90 21.67
C ILE A 7 -5.92 13.54 20.51
N PHE A 8 -5.67 14.46 19.58
CA PHE A 8 -4.80 14.23 18.42
C PHE A 8 -3.37 13.79 18.79
N PRO A 9 -2.62 14.50 19.67
CA PRO A 9 -1.25 14.10 19.99
C PRO A 9 -1.15 12.78 20.76
N ILE A 10 -2.16 12.44 21.57
CA ILE A 10 -2.20 11.16 22.29
C ILE A 10 -2.46 9.99 21.31
N LEU A 11 -3.23 10.22 20.25
CA LEU A 11 -3.53 9.22 19.22
C LEU A 11 -2.49 9.16 18.09
N LEU A 12 -1.61 10.16 17.94
CA LEU A 12 -0.56 10.19 16.91
C LEU A 12 0.30 8.90 16.81
N PRO A 13 0.82 8.32 17.91
CA PRO A 13 1.66 7.12 17.81
C PRO A 13 0.88 5.89 17.31
N ILE A 14 -0.38 5.72 17.73
CA ILE A 14 -1.21 4.59 17.29
C ILE A 14 -1.70 4.81 15.85
N SER A 15 -2.18 6.01 15.53
CA SER A 15 -2.67 6.36 14.19
C SER A 15 -1.58 6.23 13.14
N THR A 16 -0.33 6.53 13.45
CA THR A 16 0.83 6.30 12.58
C THR A 16 0.91 4.85 12.10
N ILE A 17 0.82 3.90 13.04
CA ILE A 17 0.94 2.48 12.76
C ILE A 17 -0.25 2.03 11.91
N VAL A 18 -1.47 2.49 12.26
CA VAL A 18 -2.68 2.20 11.49
C VAL A 18 -2.56 2.74 10.06
N ILE A 19 -2.07 3.97 9.88
CA ILE A 19 -1.87 4.58 8.55
C ILE A 19 -0.84 3.78 7.75
N LEU A 20 0.27 3.37 8.38
CA LEU A 20 1.27 2.53 7.72
C LEU A 20 0.65 1.22 7.23
N ILE A 21 -0.08 0.51 8.09
CA ILE A 21 -0.73 -0.76 7.72
C ILE A 21 -1.73 -0.54 6.58
N ARG A 22 -2.59 0.49 6.68
CA ARG A 22 -3.55 0.83 5.62
C ARG A 22 -2.86 1.18 4.30
N ALA A 23 -1.76 1.92 4.35
CA ALA A 23 -0.99 2.23 3.15
C ALA A 23 -0.42 0.96 2.49
N LEU A 24 0.08 0.01 3.29
CA LEU A 24 0.57 -1.28 2.79
C LEU A 24 -0.54 -2.14 2.18
N GLU A 25 -1.74 -2.13 2.76
CA GLU A 25 -2.89 -2.86 2.22
C GLU A 25 -3.29 -2.35 0.83
N ILE A 26 -3.24 -1.03 0.60
CA ILE A 26 -3.59 -0.44 -0.71
C ILE A 26 -2.65 -0.94 -1.81
N PHE A 27 -1.36 -1.13 -1.54
CA PHE A 27 -0.41 -1.66 -2.53
C PHE A 27 -0.73 -3.09 -2.98
N LYS A 28 -1.53 -3.84 -2.22
CA LYS A 28 -1.89 -5.24 -2.52
C LYS A 28 -3.37 -5.42 -2.79
N ILE A 29 -4.11 -4.32 -2.98
CA ILE A 29 -5.55 -4.36 -3.19
C ILE A 29 -5.86 -4.92 -4.58
N ILE A 30 -6.60 -6.02 -4.61
CA ILE A 30 -6.95 -6.76 -5.82
C ILE A 30 -8.44 -7.08 -5.83
N ASP A 31 -8.91 -7.61 -4.72
CA ASP A 31 -10.30 -7.91 -4.40
C ASP A 31 -11.24 -6.74 -4.73
N VAL A 32 -10.96 -5.54 -4.22
CA VAL A 32 -11.86 -4.39 -4.43
C VAL A 32 -11.92 -4.01 -5.91
N ILE A 33 -10.79 -4.03 -6.62
CA ILE A 33 -10.73 -3.62 -8.03
C ILE A 33 -11.44 -4.63 -8.92
N VAL A 34 -11.20 -5.92 -8.67
CA VAL A 34 -11.82 -7.01 -9.43
C VAL A 34 -13.35 -7.03 -9.22
N VAL A 35 -13.82 -6.82 -7.99
CA VAL A 35 -15.27 -6.82 -7.69
C VAL A 35 -15.99 -5.59 -8.24
N THR A 36 -15.34 -4.42 -8.22
CA THR A 36 -16.00 -3.15 -8.58
C THR A 36 -15.94 -2.85 -10.08
N THR A 37 -14.76 -2.98 -10.68
CA THR A 37 -14.51 -2.54 -12.07
C THR A 37 -13.97 -3.65 -12.96
N GLY A 38 -13.47 -4.74 -12.38
CA GLY A 38 -12.80 -5.79 -13.13
C GLY A 38 -11.57 -5.28 -13.90
N GLY A 39 -11.00 -4.14 -13.52
CA GLY A 39 -9.88 -3.48 -14.21
C GLY A 39 -10.26 -2.50 -15.34
N GLY A 40 -11.56 -2.29 -15.61
CA GLY A 40 -12.03 -1.54 -16.79
C GLY A 40 -12.40 -0.05 -16.60
N PRO A 41 -12.73 0.67 -17.71
CA PRO A 41 -12.75 0.23 -19.11
C PRO A 41 -11.34 0.15 -19.71
N GLY A 42 -10.98 -1.01 -20.28
CA GLY A 42 -9.60 -1.30 -20.70
C GLY A 42 -8.70 -1.66 -19.51
N GLN A 43 -7.52 -1.04 -19.41
CA GLN A 43 -6.58 -1.15 -18.27
C GLN A 43 -6.59 0.11 -17.36
N ALA A 44 -7.65 0.93 -17.43
CA ALA A 44 -7.66 2.25 -16.79
C ALA A 44 -7.69 2.21 -15.26
N THR A 45 -8.26 1.16 -14.66
CA THR A 45 -8.36 0.98 -13.21
C THR A 45 -7.51 -0.18 -12.70
N GLU A 46 -6.64 -0.73 -13.55
CA GLU A 46 -5.81 -1.88 -13.21
C GLU A 46 -4.70 -1.48 -12.22
N SER A 47 -4.60 -2.22 -11.12
CA SER A 47 -3.48 -2.09 -10.18
C SER A 47 -2.31 -2.98 -10.58
N LEU A 48 -1.10 -2.64 -10.11
CA LEU A 48 0.08 -3.46 -10.37
C LEU A 48 -0.08 -4.90 -9.86
N THR A 49 -0.77 -5.10 -8.74
CA THR A 49 -1.06 -6.43 -8.20
C THR A 49 -2.06 -7.20 -9.06
N MET A 50 -3.04 -6.51 -9.64
CA MET A 50 -3.96 -7.11 -10.59
C MET A 50 -3.22 -7.58 -11.86
N TYR A 51 -2.33 -6.74 -12.39
CA TYR A 51 -1.50 -7.11 -13.54
C TYR A 51 -0.63 -8.33 -13.28
N ILE A 52 0.01 -8.41 -12.11
CA ILE A 52 0.78 -9.59 -11.68
C ILE A 52 -0.10 -10.84 -11.67
N PHE A 53 -1.32 -10.71 -11.14
CA PHE A 53 -2.27 -11.81 -11.03
C PHE A 53 -2.72 -12.32 -12.41
N GLU A 54 -3.07 -11.40 -13.31
CA GLU A 54 -3.43 -11.73 -14.70
C GLU A 54 -2.25 -12.37 -15.43
N THR A 55 -1.04 -11.85 -15.26
CA THR A 55 0.18 -12.41 -15.88
C THR A 55 0.49 -13.82 -15.40
N ALA A 56 0.28 -14.10 -14.11
CA ALA A 56 0.49 -15.41 -13.55
C ALA A 56 -0.57 -16.43 -14.00
N LEU A 57 -1.86 -16.06 -13.95
CA LEU A 57 -2.96 -17.00 -14.12
C LEU A 57 -3.54 -17.05 -15.54
N THR A 58 -3.62 -15.93 -16.24
CA THR A 58 -4.17 -15.87 -17.60
C THR A 58 -3.10 -16.20 -18.63
N PHE A 59 -1.92 -15.57 -18.52
CA PHE A 59 -0.83 -15.78 -19.46
C PHE A 59 0.08 -16.97 -19.08
N GLY A 60 -0.10 -17.54 -17.89
CA GLY A 60 0.69 -18.68 -17.39
C GLY A 60 2.17 -18.36 -17.16
N ASN A 61 2.57 -17.08 -17.19
CA ASN A 61 3.96 -16.67 -17.08
C ASN A 61 4.33 -16.35 -15.63
N PHE A 62 4.46 -17.40 -14.82
CA PHE A 62 4.81 -17.29 -13.41
C PHE A 62 6.18 -16.66 -13.16
N GLY A 63 7.16 -16.90 -14.05
CA GLY A 63 8.51 -16.36 -13.92
C GLY A 63 8.54 -14.84 -14.06
N TYR A 64 7.84 -14.31 -15.07
CA TYR A 64 7.72 -12.87 -15.26
C TYR A 64 6.85 -12.21 -14.17
N ALA A 65 5.74 -12.84 -13.78
CA ALA A 65 4.92 -12.36 -12.67
C ALA A 65 5.69 -12.31 -11.34
N ALA A 66 6.55 -13.30 -11.07
CA ALA A 66 7.42 -13.31 -9.91
C ALA A 66 8.45 -12.16 -9.96
N ALA A 67 9.07 -11.91 -11.12
CA ALA A 67 10.01 -10.81 -11.28
C ALA A 67 9.36 -9.44 -10.95
N ILE A 68 8.16 -9.19 -11.47
CA ILE A 68 7.40 -7.95 -11.17
C ILE A 68 7.02 -7.90 -9.69
N SER A 69 6.65 -9.03 -9.09
CA SER A 69 6.33 -9.10 -7.65
C SER A 69 7.51 -8.73 -6.77
N TYR A 70 8.74 -9.15 -7.13
CA TYR A 70 9.95 -8.75 -6.42
C TYR A 70 10.24 -7.25 -6.55
N VAL A 71 10.02 -6.66 -7.72
CA VAL A 71 10.16 -5.22 -7.91
C VAL A 71 9.16 -4.46 -7.03
N LEU A 72 7.89 -4.88 -7.03
CA LEU A 72 6.86 -4.31 -6.16
C LEU A 72 7.24 -4.44 -4.68
N LEU A 73 7.77 -5.60 -4.25
CA LEU A 73 8.24 -5.81 -2.88
C LEU A 73 9.32 -4.79 -2.49
N VAL A 74 10.32 -4.57 -3.34
CA VAL A 74 11.38 -3.58 -3.09
C VAL A 74 10.79 -2.18 -2.97
N CYS A 75 9.88 -1.78 -3.87
CA CYS A 75 9.20 -0.49 -3.80
C CYS A 75 8.43 -0.30 -2.48
N VAL A 76 7.69 -1.33 -2.04
CA VAL A 76 6.91 -1.30 -0.79
C VAL A 76 7.82 -1.21 0.43
N ILE A 77 8.94 -1.94 0.44
CA ILE A 77 9.94 -1.86 1.52
C ILE A 77 10.53 -0.46 1.61
N ILE A 78 10.92 0.13 0.47
CA ILE A 78 11.44 1.50 0.42
C ILE A 78 10.40 2.47 0.97
N PHE A 79 9.15 2.39 0.50
CA PHE A 79 8.05 3.23 0.96
C PHE A 79 7.84 3.11 2.48
N ALA A 80 7.74 1.88 3.00
CA ALA A 80 7.53 1.62 4.42
C ALA A 80 8.67 2.14 5.29
N THR A 81 9.91 1.94 4.83
CA THR A 81 11.12 2.39 5.55
C THR A 81 11.18 3.92 5.59
N VAL A 82 10.91 4.59 4.47
CA VAL A 82 10.87 6.05 4.38
C VAL A 82 9.75 6.61 5.25
N PHE A 83 8.54 6.05 5.17
CA PHE A 83 7.40 6.48 5.97
C PHE A 83 7.70 6.38 7.47
N LEU A 84 8.24 5.24 7.91
CA LEU A 84 8.60 5.03 9.31
C LEU A 84 9.73 5.96 9.76
N ALA A 85 10.74 6.20 8.91
CA ALA A 85 11.84 7.11 9.21
C ALA A 85 11.36 8.56 9.38
N LEU A 86 10.44 9.02 8.52
CA LEU A 86 9.83 10.35 8.62
C LEU A 86 8.99 10.48 9.89
N MET A 87 8.17 9.48 10.23
CA MET A 87 7.32 9.58 11.41
C MET A 87 8.11 9.47 12.72
N ARG A 88 9.16 8.64 12.76
CA ARG A 88 10.08 8.58 13.93
C ARG A 88 10.74 9.93 14.20
N ARG A 89 11.06 10.71 13.16
CA ARG A 89 11.57 12.09 13.32
C ARG A 89 10.50 13.00 13.91
N ALA A 90 9.26 12.92 13.42
CA ALA A 90 8.16 13.72 13.94
C ALA A 90 7.89 13.44 15.43
N SER A 91 7.84 12.18 15.86
CA SER A 91 7.64 11.81 17.26
C SER A 91 8.81 12.11 18.20
N ARG A 92 10.02 12.39 17.70
CA ARG A 92 11.16 12.82 18.53
C ARG A 92 11.16 14.32 18.86
N THR A 93 10.30 15.09 18.20
CA THR A 93 10.26 16.57 18.32
C THR A 93 9.09 17.04 19.20
N VAL A 94 8.26 16.12 19.68
CA VAL A 94 7.16 16.34 20.63
C VAL A 94 7.58 15.80 21.99
#